data_AF-A0A7S1LI31-F1
#
_entry.id   AF-A0A7S1LI31-F1
#
_cell.length_a   1.000
_cell.length_b   1.000
_cell.length_c   1.000
_cell.angle_alpha   90.00
_cell.angle_beta   90.00
_cell.angle_gamma   90.00
#
_symmetry.space_group_name_H-M   'P 1'
#
loop_
_entity.id
_entity.type
_entity.pdbx_description
1 polymer ?
#
loop_
_entity_poly.entity_id
_entity_poly.type
_entity_poly.pdbx_seq_one_letter_code
_entity_poly.pdbx_strand_id
1 'polypeptide(L)'
;DIGESGGPQEVCGTKAGCAPPVDTKFEATFGHEGEEDWVDMSLVDGYTLPFRFEMKGNCSAGFGEHRDGGSVVDCSHLSVEDCPSGEDLGDGRRGVSLKVVNPDTNKVVGCYSPCSKLTLAQWGNRVVGDQNLTAPYCCPTPPE
;
A
#
# COMPACT_ATOMS: atom_id res chain seq x y z
N ASP A 1 -5.37 1.35 -16.62
CA ASP A 1 -4.57 2.50 -16.15
C ASP A 1 -4.07 2.27 -14.71
N ILE A 2 -3.61 3.31 -13.99
CA ILE A 2 -3.32 3.26 -12.54
C ILE A 2 -4.64 3.49 -11.79
N GLY A 3 -4.92 2.68 -10.77
CA GLY A 3 -6.16 2.76 -10.00
C GLY A 3 -7.35 2.30 -10.83
N GLU A 4 -7.66 1.00 -10.77
CA GLU A 4 -8.84 0.40 -11.41
C GLU A 4 -9.34 -0.80 -10.59
N SER A 5 -9.39 -0.64 -9.26
CA SER A 5 -9.62 -1.74 -8.33
C SER A 5 -11.09 -2.14 -8.17
N GLY A 6 -12.00 -1.50 -8.92
CA GLY A 6 -13.41 -1.90 -9.01
C GLY A 6 -14.30 -1.31 -7.93
N GLY A 7 -14.11 -0.02 -7.62
CA GLY A 7 -14.99 0.70 -6.71
C GLY A 7 -16.45 0.78 -7.19
N PRO A 8 -17.39 1.24 -6.35
CA PRO A 8 -18.77 1.46 -6.78
C PRO A 8 -18.82 2.34 -8.03
N GLN A 9 -19.52 1.86 -9.08
CA GLN A 9 -19.64 2.49 -10.40
C GLN A 9 -18.40 2.40 -11.31
N GLU A 10 -17.33 1.79 -10.85
CA GLU A 10 -16.16 1.53 -11.68
C GLU A 10 -16.37 0.27 -12.54
N VAL A 11 -16.01 0.35 -13.81
CA VAL A 11 -16.13 -0.78 -14.74
C VAL A 11 -14.75 -1.33 -15.02
N CYS A 12 -14.47 -2.50 -14.46
CA CYS A 12 -13.20 -3.19 -14.67
C CYS A 12 -13.05 -3.72 -16.10
N GLY A 13 -11.81 -3.95 -16.52
CA GLY A 13 -11.50 -4.54 -17.81
C GLY A 13 -12.22 -5.89 -18.02
N THR A 14 -12.88 -6.06 -19.16
CA THR A 14 -13.74 -7.22 -19.44
C THR A 14 -12.99 -8.55 -19.59
N LYS A 15 -11.67 -8.49 -19.85
CA LYS A 15 -10.80 -9.68 -19.98
C LYS A 15 -9.99 -9.96 -18.73
N ALA A 16 -9.33 -8.93 -18.20
CA ALA A 16 -8.42 -9.04 -17.07
C ALA A 16 -9.11 -9.00 -15.71
N GLY A 17 -10.34 -8.47 -15.64
CA GLY A 17 -10.98 -8.11 -14.38
C GLY A 17 -10.35 -6.86 -13.76
N CYS A 18 -10.72 -6.58 -12.51
CA CYS A 18 -10.26 -5.40 -11.79
C CYS A 18 -8.78 -5.47 -11.44
N ALA A 19 -8.14 -4.31 -11.37
CA ALA A 19 -6.82 -4.18 -10.79
C ALA A 19 -6.82 -4.67 -9.33
N PRO A 20 -5.69 -5.17 -8.83
CA PRO A 20 -5.52 -5.27 -7.39
C PRO A 20 -5.71 -3.88 -6.75
N PRO A 21 -6.39 -3.76 -5.59
CA PRO A 21 -6.45 -2.52 -4.81
C PRO A 21 -5.09 -2.22 -4.17
N VAL A 22 -4.13 -1.85 -5.01
CA VAL A 22 -2.79 -1.39 -4.64
C VAL A 22 -2.81 0.10 -4.81
N ASP A 23 -2.76 0.83 -3.70
CA ASP A 23 -2.99 2.27 -3.68
C ASP A 23 -2.07 2.96 -2.68
N THR A 24 -1.53 4.11 -3.05
CA THR A 24 -0.95 5.04 -2.07
C THR A 24 -2.09 5.64 -1.25
N LYS A 25 -2.27 5.18 -0.01
CA LYS A 25 -3.46 5.49 0.79
C LYS A 25 -3.19 6.48 1.92
N PHE A 26 -4.12 7.41 2.06
CA PHE A 26 -4.21 8.33 3.20
C PHE A 26 -5.45 7.96 3.99
N GLU A 27 -5.27 7.63 5.26
CA GLU A 27 -6.35 7.22 6.15
C GLU A 27 -6.56 8.32 7.19
N ALA A 28 -7.82 8.64 7.46
CA ALA A 28 -8.20 9.66 8.41
C ALA A 28 -9.43 9.21 9.20
N THR A 29 -9.37 9.37 10.51
CA THR A 29 -10.51 9.24 11.42
C THR A 29 -10.72 10.58 12.10
N PHE A 30 -11.88 11.17 11.87
CA PHE A 30 -12.22 12.48 12.43
C PHE A 30 -12.83 12.33 13.83
N GLY A 31 -12.33 13.10 14.77
CA GLY A 31 -12.84 13.13 16.15
C GLY A 31 -14.25 13.74 16.22
N HIS A 32 -15.02 13.40 17.27
CA HIS A 32 -16.23 14.15 17.61
C HIS A 32 -15.88 15.47 18.33
N GLU A 33 -16.86 16.34 18.60
CA GLU A 33 -16.65 17.68 19.18
C GLU A 33 -15.63 17.69 20.35
N GLY A 34 -14.46 18.30 20.11
CA GLY A 34 -13.39 18.43 21.10
C GLY A 34 -12.37 17.29 21.14
N GLU A 35 -12.52 16.26 20.31
CA GLU A 35 -11.57 15.15 20.15
C GLU A 35 -10.55 15.42 19.02
N GLU A 36 -9.46 14.66 19.02
CA GLU A 36 -8.38 14.78 18.03
C GLU A 36 -8.68 13.97 16.76
N ASP A 37 -8.27 14.49 15.61
CA ASP A 37 -8.25 13.75 14.34
C ASP A 37 -7.01 12.84 14.28
N TRP A 38 -7.20 11.63 13.78
CA TRP A 38 -6.12 10.67 13.54
C TRP A 38 -5.90 10.54 12.05
N VAL A 39 -4.65 10.74 11.60
CA VAL A 39 -4.26 10.59 10.21
C VAL A 39 -3.05 9.66 10.11
N ASP A 40 -3.06 8.79 9.11
CA ASP A 40 -1.91 7.96 8.77
C ASP A 40 -1.76 7.80 7.25
N MET A 41 -0.53 7.45 6.86
CA MET A 41 -0.19 7.15 5.48
C MET A 41 0.21 5.69 5.43
N SER A 42 -0.52 4.92 4.64
CA SER A 42 -0.43 3.47 4.64
C SER A 42 0.02 2.95 3.29
N LEU A 43 1.13 2.22 3.30
CA LEU A 43 1.61 1.43 2.17
C LEU A 43 1.35 -0.07 2.37
N VAL A 44 0.46 -0.42 3.31
CA VAL A 44 0.08 -1.82 3.58
C VAL A 44 -0.58 -2.45 2.36
N ASP A 45 -1.31 -1.67 1.56
CA ASP A 45 -1.90 -2.12 0.29
C ASP A 45 -0.91 -2.02 -0.89
N GLY A 46 0.28 -1.44 -0.66
CA GLY A 46 1.29 -1.13 -1.67
C GLY A 46 1.28 0.35 -2.05
N TYR A 47 1.72 0.68 -3.27
CA TYR A 47 1.74 2.06 -3.76
C TYR A 47 1.60 2.17 -5.27
N THR A 48 1.10 3.32 -5.71
CA THR A 48 0.92 3.67 -7.12
C THR A 48 1.48 5.04 -7.48
N LEU A 49 1.50 5.97 -6.52
CA LEU A 49 1.93 7.35 -6.73
C LEU A 49 2.89 7.81 -5.63
N PRO A 50 3.91 8.65 -5.97
CA PRO A 50 4.67 9.39 -4.98
C PRO A 50 3.78 10.38 -4.24
N PHE A 51 4.15 10.68 -3.01
CA PHE A 51 3.38 11.60 -2.20
C PHE A 51 4.23 12.42 -1.23
N ARG A 52 3.68 13.56 -0.83
CA ARG A 52 4.18 14.37 0.27
C ARG A 52 2.99 14.80 1.11
N PHE A 53 3.02 14.45 2.39
CA PHE A 53 2.02 14.84 3.35
C PHE A 53 2.57 15.95 4.24
N GLU A 54 1.86 17.07 4.32
CA GLU A 54 2.23 18.21 5.17
C GLU A 54 1.06 18.57 6.06
N MET A 55 1.22 18.30 7.35
CA MET A 55 0.25 18.65 8.38
C MET A 55 0.37 20.14 8.70
N LYS A 56 -0.79 20.82 8.76
CA LYS A 56 -0.89 22.24 9.07
C LYS A 56 -1.74 22.45 10.31
N GLY A 57 -1.42 23.50 11.08
CA GLY A 57 -2.10 23.80 12.34
C GLY A 57 -1.43 23.13 13.54
N ASN A 58 -2.21 22.82 14.58
CA ASN A 58 -1.73 22.19 15.80
C ASN A 58 -1.76 20.66 15.66
N CYS A 59 -0.97 20.13 14.72
CA CYS A 59 -0.85 18.71 14.44
C CYS A 59 0.62 18.29 14.59
N SER A 60 0.87 17.13 15.19
CA SER A 60 2.21 16.55 15.36
C SER A 60 2.20 15.08 14.94
N ALA A 61 3.21 14.62 14.20
CA ALA A 61 3.39 13.19 13.97
C ALA A 61 3.91 12.48 15.24
N GLY A 62 3.48 11.24 15.42
CA GLY A 62 3.95 10.34 16.47
C GLY A 62 2.80 9.74 17.30
N PHE A 63 2.98 8.50 17.74
CA PHE A 63 2.17 7.91 18.82
C PHE A 63 2.78 8.31 20.17
N GLY A 64 1.97 8.77 21.13
CA GLY A 64 2.41 8.97 22.52
C GLY A 64 3.38 10.14 22.75
N GLU A 65 4.40 9.93 23.58
CA GLU A 65 5.33 10.98 24.07
C GLU A 65 6.33 11.48 23.01
N HIS A 66 6.36 10.91 21.81
CA HIS A 66 7.25 11.31 20.71
C HIS A 66 6.60 12.34 19.79
N ARG A 67 6.25 13.52 20.34
CA ARG A 67 5.61 14.64 19.61
C ARG A 67 6.56 15.42 18.68
N ASP A 68 7.80 14.96 18.53
CA ASP A 68 8.83 15.62 17.73
C ASP A 68 8.92 15.05 16.29
N GLY A 69 7.98 14.20 15.87
CA GLY A 69 8.01 13.42 14.62
C GLY A 69 7.94 14.21 13.31
N GLY A 70 8.04 15.54 13.36
CA GLY A 70 7.90 16.42 12.20
C GLY A 70 6.46 16.55 11.73
N SER A 71 6.17 17.59 10.95
CA SER A 71 4.86 17.81 10.33
C SER A 71 4.82 17.36 8.86
N VAL A 72 5.91 16.75 8.37
CA VAL A 72 6.09 16.41 6.96
C VAL A 72 6.54 14.97 6.81
N VAL A 73 5.82 14.20 6.00
CA VAL A 73 6.26 12.90 5.48
C VAL A 73 6.46 13.03 3.98
N ASP A 74 7.70 12.89 3.52
CA ASP A 74 8.08 13.12 2.13
C ASP A 74 8.53 11.81 1.47
N CYS A 75 7.64 11.24 0.67
CA CYS A 75 7.88 10.09 -0.20
C CYS A 75 7.76 10.51 -1.67
N SER A 76 8.15 11.76 -2.02
CA SER A 76 8.04 12.29 -3.38
C SER A 76 8.94 11.58 -4.39
N HIS A 77 9.96 10.86 -3.92
CA HIS A 77 10.85 10.04 -4.72
C HIS A 77 10.36 8.59 -4.91
N LEU A 78 9.21 8.22 -4.35
CA LEU A 78 8.64 6.88 -4.52
C LEU A 78 8.26 6.65 -5.99
N SER A 79 8.69 5.51 -6.55
CA SER A 79 8.56 5.21 -7.97
C SER A 79 8.26 3.73 -8.17
N VAL A 80 7.31 3.44 -9.07
CA VAL A 80 6.94 2.06 -9.42
C VAL A 80 8.03 1.36 -10.23
N GLU A 81 8.94 2.12 -10.84
CA GLU A 81 10.13 1.62 -11.52
C GLU A 81 11.11 0.95 -10.54
N ASP A 82 11.24 1.53 -9.33
CA ASP A 82 12.07 1.04 -8.22
C ASP A 82 11.40 -0.08 -7.40
N CYS A 83 10.21 -0.53 -7.82
CA CYS A 83 9.49 -1.60 -7.14
C CYS A 83 10.33 -2.91 -7.09
N PRO A 84 10.50 -3.52 -5.91
CA PRO A 84 11.35 -4.69 -5.74
C PRO A 84 10.97 -5.87 -6.65
N SER A 85 11.99 -6.55 -7.17
CA SER A 85 11.83 -7.70 -8.06
C SER A 85 12.38 -9.02 -7.50
N GLY A 86 12.89 -9.01 -6.26
CA GLY A 86 13.70 -10.09 -5.70
C GLY A 86 13.41 -10.45 -4.25
N GLU A 87 12.21 -10.18 -3.75
CA GLU A 87 11.88 -10.35 -2.34
C GLU A 87 11.87 -11.81 -1.89
N ASP A 88 12.23 -12.05 -0.63
CA ASP A 88 11.99 -13.31 0.07
C ASP A 88 10.74 -13.13 0.95
N LEU A 89 9.65 -13.78 0.56
CA LEU A 89 8.38 -13.71 1.29
C LEU A 89 8.20 -14.90 2.24
N GLY A 90 9.23 -15.72 2.46
CA GLY A 90 9.17 -16.90 3.31
C GLY A 90 8.55 -18.13 2.64
N ASP A 91 8.58 -19.27 3.34
CA ASP A 91 8.04 -20.56 2.87
C ASP A 91 8.49 -20.92 1.44
N GLY A 92 9.80 -20.75 1.18
CA GLY A 92 10.43 -21.05 -0.11
C GLY A 92 10.16 -20.03 -1.23
N ARG A 93 9.38 -18.97 -1.00
CA ARG A 93 9.07 -17.92 -1.99
C ARG A 93 10.19 -16.89 -2.04
N ARG A 94 11.24 -17.18 -2.80
CA ARG A 94 12.37 -16.28 -3.05
C ARG A 94 12.33 -15.69 -4.45
N GLY A 95 12.89 -14.50 -4.60
CA GLY A 95 12.97 -13.84 -5.90
C GLY A 95 11.60 -13.34 -6.38
N VAL A 96 10.69 -13.04 -5.46
CA VAL A 96 9.34 -12.60 -5.79
C VAL A 96 9.37 -11.15 -6.26
N SER A 97 8.77 -10.88 -7.42
CA SER A 97 8.53 -9.51 -7.83
C SER A 97 7.25 -8.96 -7.24
N LEU A 98 7.36 -7.75 -6.68
CA LEU A 98 6.25 -6.97 -6.16
C LEU A 98 5.62 -6.06 -7.22
N LYS A 99 6.09 -6.09 -8.48
CA LYS A 99 5.52 -5.26 -9.55
C LYS A 99 4.09 -5.68 -9.87
N VAL A 100 3.19 -4.71 -9.91
CA VAL A 100 1.85 -4.87 -10.47
C VAL A 100 1.96 -4.59 -11.96
N VAL A 101 1.81 -5.64 -12.78
CA VAL A 101 1.87 -5.53 -14.23
C VAL A 101 0.46 -5.58 -14.80
N ASN A 102 0.06 -4.54 -15.51
CA ASN A 102 -1.22 -4.51 -16.21
C ASN A 102 -1.19 -5.57 -17.34
N PRO A 103 -2.12 -6.54 -17.37
CA PRO A 103 -2.05 -7.68 -18.29
C PRO A 103 -2.35 -7.31 -19.75
N ASP A 104 -3.04 -6.19 -20.00
CA ASP A 104 -3.37 -5.75 -21.36
C ASP A 104 -2.24 -4.92 -22.00
N THR A 105 -1.54 -4.12 -21.20
CA THR A 105 -0.49 -3.19 -21.69
C THR A 105 0.93 -3.64 -21.38
N ASN A 106 1.10 -4.63 -20.51
CA ASN A 106 2.37 -5.11 -19.99
C ASN A 106 3.24 -4.02 -19.32
N LYS A 107 2.59 -2.95 -18.83
CA LYS A 107 3.24 -1.87 -18.08
C LYS A 107 3.16 -2.13 -16.58
N VAL A 108 4.18 -1.69 -15.85
CA VAL A 108 4.12 -1.62 -14.38
C VAL A 108 3.23 -0.44 -14.01
N VAL A 109 2.19 -0.70 -13.22
CA VAL A 109 1.17 0.31 -12.84
C VAL A 109 1.02 0.46 -11.33
N GLY A 110 1.85 -0.24 -10.56
CA GLY A 110 1.85 -0.20 -9.11
C GLY A 110 2.91 -1.14 -8.53
N CYS A 111 3.07 -1.08 -7.22
CA CYS A 111 3.94 -1.96 -6.47
C CYS A 111 3.16 -2.53 -5.29
N TYR A 112 3.03 -3.86 -5.26
CA TYR A 112 2.51 -4.56 -4.09
C TYR A 112 3.41 -4.28 -2.88
N SER A 113 2.82 -4.17 -1.70
CA SER A 113 3.49 -4.54 -0.46
C SER A 113 3.62 -6.07 -0.36
N PRO A 114 4.49 -6.60 0.52
CA PRO A 114 4.47 -8.03 0.85
C PRO A 114 3.09 -8.55 1.28
N CYS A 115 2.35 -7.78 2.10
CA CYS A 115 0.99 -8.11 2.53
C CYS A 115 0.04 -8.29 1.33
N SER A 116 -0.09 -7.24 0.52
CA SER A 116 -0.97 -7.24 -0.65
C SER A 116 -0.57 -8.29 -1.69
N LYS A 117 0.74 -8.56 -1.86
CA LYS A 117 1.23 -9.64 -2.73
C LYS A 117 0.77 -11.03 -2.26
N LEU A 118 0.63 -11.22 -0.95
CA LEU A 118 0.22 -12.47 -0.34
C LEU A 118 -1.31 -12.59 -0.17
N THR A 119 -2.08 -11.50 -0.31
CA THR A 119 -3.55 -11.53 -0.15
C THR A 119 -4.33 -11.37 -1.44
N LEU A 120 -3.83 -10.58 -2.40
CA LEU A 120 -4.56 -10.16 -3.59
C LEU A 120 -4.34 -11.13 -4.76
N ALA A 121 -5.41 -11.78 -5.24
CA ALA A 121 -5.36 -12.78 -6.33
C ALA A 121 -5.60 -12.19 -7.74
N GLN A 122 -5.80 -10.88 -7.84
CA GLN A 122 -6.11 -10.17 -9.08
C GLN A 122 -5.00 -10.35 -10.12
N TRP A 123 -5.38 -10.26 -11.40
CA TRP A 123 -4.49 -10.36 -12.56
C TRP A 123 -3.55 -11.57 -12.54
N GLY A 124 -4.04 -12.69 -11.99
CA GLY A 124 -3.33 -13.96 -12.01
C GLY A 124 -2.16 -14.04 -11.03
N ASN A 125 -2.15 -13.24 -9.97
CA ASN A 125 -1.15 -13.37 -8.89
C ASN A 125 -1.29 -14.74 -8.19
N ARG A 126 -0.26 -15.59 -8.32
CA ARG A 126 -0.24 -16.95 -7.74
C ARG A 126 0.58 -17.06 -6.45
N VAL A 127 1.10 -15.93 -5.95
CA VAL A 127 1.98 -15.90 -4.77
C VAL A 127 1.18 -15.88 -3.46
N VAL A 128 -0.14 -15.73 -3.54
CA VAL A 128 -1.08 -15.69 -2.41
C VAL A 128 -0.76 -16.76 -1.36
N GLY A 129 -0.65 -16.33 -0.11
CA GLY A 129 -0.29 -17.14 1.04
C GLY A 129 -1.48 -17.50 1.93
N ASP A 130 -1.26 -18.37 2.91
CA ASP A 130 -2.22 -18.57 4.00
C ASP A 130 -2.08 -17.44 5.05
N GLN A 131 -2.95 -17.46 6.07
CA GLN A 131 -2.93 -16.43 7.11
C GLN A 131 -1.63 -16.41 7.91
N ASN A 132 -1.01 -17.57 8.15
CA ASN A 132 0.20 -17.67 8.98
C ASN A 132 1.40 -17.03 8.28
N LEU A 133 1.52 -17.22 6.97
CA LEU A 133 2.56 -16.58 6.16
C LEU A 133 2.32 -15.07 6.02
N THR A 134 1.06 -14.66 5.93
CA THR A 134 0.66 -13.32 5.51
C THR A 134 0.59 -12.32 6.67
N ALA A 135 0.09 -12.76 7.84
CA ALA A 135 -0.16 -11.88 8.99
C ALA A 135 1.05 -11.04 9.42
N PRO A 136 2.30 -11.56 9.44
CA PRO A 136 3.48 -10.76 9.81
C PRO A 136 3.73 -9.56 8.90
N TYR A 137 3.29 -9.62 7.63
CA TYR A 137 3.47 -8.55 6.66
C TYR A 137 2.34 -7.52 6.68
N CYS A 138 1.13 -7.93 7.07
CA CYS A 138 -0.05 -7.07 7.05
C CYS A 138 -0.22 -6.24 8.33
N CYS A 139 0.26 -6.76 9.45
CA CYS A 139 0.25 -6.08 10.73
C CYS A 139 1.66 -6.12 11.33
N PRO A 140 2.65 -5.44 10.71
CA PRO A 140 4.00 -5.45 11.25
C PRO A 140 3.97 -4.82 12.64
N THR A 141 4.44 -5.56 13.65
CA THR A 141 4.67 -4.97 14.97
C THR A 141 5.68 -3.84 14.79
N PRO A 142 5.40 -2.60 15.26
CA PRO A 142 6.35 -1.51 15.17
C PRO A 142 7.70 -1.94 15.76
N PRO A 143 8.84 -1.57 15.14
CA PRO A 143 10.15 -1.84 15.74
C PRO A 143 10.25 -1.17 17.12
N GLU A 144 10.82 -1.90 18.09
CA GLU A 144 11.12 -1.41 19.45
C GLU A 144 12.17 -0.29 19.45
#